data_AF-A0A2H3HZ83-F1
#
_entry.id   AF-A0A2H3HZ83-F1
#
_cell.length_a   1.000
_cell.length_b   1.000
_cell.length_c   1.000
_cell.angle_alpha   90.00
_cell.angle_beta   90.00
_cell.angle_gamma   90.00
#
_symmetry.space_group_name_H-M   'P 1'
#
loop_
_entity.id
_entity.type
_entity.pdbx_description
1 polymer ?
#
loop_
_entity_poly.entity_id
_entity_poly.type
_entity_poly.pdbx_seq_one_letter_code
_entity_poly.pdbx_strand_id
1 'polypeptide(L)'
;MEKTISSHSVEHNEGLARRDTHDEKGNPDIMSGRAGPWEDILDEAQAANAHEHALTVRQALKSYPWAVAWSLVVSLSIIMEGYDTILIGSLYAYPTYARRFGEYEDATKTYQIPARWQSAMGSGPQAGAIVGAILNGFIIQRFGYRPAFLLGVVLMTAFVMVSFFGMSVELQAVGQILCGLPWGIFATIGPAYASELCPLPLRVYLTAYTNMCFATGQLIGAGVLKSFIEWDNDWAWRVPFALQWLWIPFLFAACIFMPESPWFLVRKGRYDEAEKSVLRLMAAHEKPQAKPLVALMIHTNETEKRIAEGTSYWDCFKPADVRRTEIACVAFLGQITCGAQFAYSATYFFQQAGLDSETSYNLNLGGTAMAFCGTIASWFLMRHIGRRNLYLAGMSAMSMWLLIIGALATNTHNPAVKWVQSILCVIWLLTFSLTVGPIGWAIPAEVSSTRLRSKTVVLARTSYYLAQIVANVIQPYMMNPSACNWKGKTGFFWFAFACLSVVWAFFRLPETRGRSYEELDLMFEAKLPTRMFKTYHVDAYDNNQETRVDKV
;
A
#
# COMPACT_ATOMS: atom_id res chain seq x y z
N MET A 1 61.32 -13.98 38.52
CA MET A 1 61.67 -15.42 38.61
C MET A 1 60.78 -16.14 37.61
N GLU A 2 61.01 -16.03 36.31
CA GLU A 2 62.17 -16.52 35.54
C GLU A 2 62.36 -18.04 35.72
N LYS A 3 61.92 -18.82 34.71
CA LYS A 3 62.67 -19.92 34.07
C LYS A 3 61.84 -20.51 32.90
N THR A 4 62.24 -20.29 31.64
CA THR A 4 63.14 -21.14 30.79
C THR A 4 62.39 -22.34 30.19
N ILE A 5 61.93 -22.29 28.93
CA ILE A 5 62.59 -22.74 27.67
C ILE A 5 63.12 -24.18 27.73
N SER A 6 62.60 -25.07 26.88
CA SER A 6 63.44 -25.98 26.08
C SER A 6 62.64 -26.66 24.96
N SER A 7 63.18 -26.51 23.76
CA SER A 7 62.92 -27.18 22.49
C SER A 7 63.23 -28.69 22.51
N HIS A 8 62.59 -29.45 21.62
CA HIS A 8 63.27 -30.49 20.84
C HIS A 8 62.55 -30.76 19.51
N SER A 9 63.33 -30.66 18.44
CA SER A 9 63.08 -31.09 17.06
C SER A 9 63.55 -32.54 16.82
N VAL A 10 63.23 -33.07 15.64
CA VAL A 10 63.81 -34.19 14.84
C VAL A 10 62.68 -35.17 14.45
N GLU A 11 62.06 -35.07 13.27
CA GLU A 11 62.46 -35.52 11.91
C GLU A 11 62.23 -37.01 11.57
N HIS A 12 61.60 -37.19 10.39
CA HIS A 12 61.61 -38.33 9.46
C HIS A 12 60.69 -39.55 9.68
N ASN A 13 59.69 -39.68 8.80
CA ASN A 13 59.68 -40.79 7.83
C ASN A 13 58.88 -40.44 6.56
N GLU A 14 59.55 -40.43 5.40
CA GLU A 14 58.96 -40.40 4.06
C GLU A 14 58.56 -41.82 3.62
N GLY A 15 57.56 -41.94 2.72
CA GLY A 15 57.39 -43.18 1.94
C GLY A 15 56.03 -43.42 1.28
N LEU A 16 55.83 -42.80 0.10
CA LEU A 16 55.23 -43.36 -1.16
C LEU A 16 53.78 -43.92 -1.12
N ALA A 17 52.83 -43.56 -2.00
CA ALA A 17 52.86 -43.24 -3.45
C ALA A 17 51.64 -42.33 -3.82
N ARG A 18 51.76 -41.24 -4.60
CA ARG A 18 51.83 -41.10 -6.08
C ARG A 18 50.73 -41.89 -6.82
N ARG A 19 49.92 -41.40 -7.76
CA ARG A 19 49.74 -40.17 -8.60
C ARG A 19 48.26 -40.28 -9.12
N ASP A 20 47.53 -39.20 -9.40
CA ASP A 20 47.56 -38.54 -10.70
C ASP A 20 47.07 -37.08 -10.62
N THR A 21 47.92 -36.21 -11.15
CA THR A 21 47.69 -34.83 -11.54
C THR A 21 47.03 -34.79 -12.91
N HIS A 22 45.91 -34.10 -13.06
CA HIS A 22 45.58 -33.40 -14.31
C HIS A 22 44.59 -32.25 -14.07
N ASP A 23 44.98 -31.08 -14.58
CA ASP A 23 44.17 -29.91 -14.97
C ASP A 23 43.74 -28.89 -13.91
N GLU A 24 44.73 -28.32 -13.20
CA GLU A 24 44.68 -26.89 -12.85
C GLU A 24 45.00 -26.04 -14.10
N LYS A 25 43.95 -25.54 -14.76
CA LYS A 25 44.00 -24.26 -15.48
C LYS A 25 43.21 -23.26 -14.66
N GLY A 26 43.89 -22.68 -13.66
CA GLY A 26 43.43 -21.47 -13.00
C GLY A 26 43.27 -20.37 -14.04
N ASN A 27 42.04 -19.87 -14.18
CA ASN A 27 41.76 -18.69 -14.98
C ASN A 27 42.47 -17.48 -14.34
N PRO A 28 43.41 -16.80 -15.02
CA PRO A 28 44.16 -15.68 -14.43
C PRO A 28 43.33 -14.41 -14.19
N ASP A 29 42.04 -14.39 -14.55
CA ASP A 29 41.23 -13.17 -14.57
C ASP A 29 40.66 -12.72 -13.20
N ILE A 30 40.97 -13.38 -12.08
CA ILE A 30 40.38 -13.02 -10.76
C ILE A 30 41.25 -12.04 -9.95
N MET A 31 42.47 -11.72 -10.40
CA MET A 31 43.40 -10.85 -9.66
C MET A 31 43.92 -9.64 -10.45
N SER A 32 43.18 -9.19 -11.46
CA SER A 32 43.37 -7.86 -12.06
C SER A 32 42.08 -7.08 -11.94
N GLY A 33 42.12 -5.88 -11.37
CA GLY A 33 41.04 -4.90 -11.40
C GLY A 33 40.78 -4.39 -12.83
N ARG A 34 40.37 -5.30 -13.71
CA ARG A 34 39.86 -4.98 -15.04
C ARG A 34 38.38 -4.67 -14.88
N ALA A 35 38.05 -3.42 -15.19
CA ALA A 35 36.71 -2.92 -15.38
C ALA A 35 35.86 -3.95 -16.16
N GLY A 36 34.70 -4.30 -15.60
CA GLY A 36 33.77 -5.19 -16.30
C GLY A 36 33.20 -4.51 -17.56
N PRO A 37 32.58 -5.25 -18.50
CA PRO A 37 32.01 -4.71 -19.74
C PRO A 37 30.95 -3.61 -19.57
N TRP A 38 30.55 -3.31 -18.33
CA TRP A 38 29.46 -2.42 -17.97
C TRP A 38 29.92 -1.05 -17.43
N GLU A 39 31.21 -0.86 -17.12
CA GLU A 39 31.74 0.40 -16.60
C GLU A 39 32.02 1.45 -17.70
N ASP A 40 32.28 1.02 -18.94
CA ASP A 40 32.56 1.90 -20.10
C ASP A 40 31.30 2.43 -20.82
N ILE A 41 30.10 2.28 -20.23
CA ILE A 41 28.79 2.51 -20.89
C ILE A 41 28.11 3.81 -20.40
N LEU A 42 28.86 4.80 -19.90
CA LEU A 42 28.29 6.05 -19.39
C LEU A 42 27.51 6.85 -20.45
N ASP A 43 28.02 6.90 -21.69
CA ASP A 43 27.37 7.62 -22.78
C ASP A 43 26.09 6.91 -23.25
N GLU A 44 26.06 5.57 -23.27
CA GLU A 44 24.83 4.83 -23.62
C GLU A 44 23.81 4.88 -22.48
N ALA A 45 24.24 4.98 -21.22
CA ALA A 45 23.34 5.21 -20.08
C ALA A 45 22.66 6.58 -20.18
N GLN A 46 23.38 7.63 -20.57
CA GLN A 46 22.80 8.96 -20.82
C GLN A 46 21.81 8.93 -21.99
N ALA A 47 22.14 8.23 -23.07
CA ALA A 47 21.24 8.06 -24.22
C ALA A 47 19.97 7.27 -23.85
N ALA A 48 20.08 6.22 -23.03
CA ALA A 48 18.95 5.45 -22.52
C ALA A 48 18.04 6.30 -21.61
N ASN A 49 18.62 7.14 -20.75
CA ASN A 49 17.86 8.04 -19.89
C ASN A 49 17.08 9.08 -20.70
N ALA A 50 17.73 9.71 -21.69
CA ALA A 50 17.08 10.64 -22.61
C ALA A 50 15.95 9.98 -23.41
N HIS A 51 16.17 8.73 -23.83
CA HIS A 51 15.15 7.94 -24.52
C HIS A 51 13.94 7.64 -23.61
N GLU A 52 14.15 7.19 -22.37
CA GLU A 52 13.07 6.90 -21.43
C GLU A 52 12.23 8.16 -21.10
N HIS A 53 12.89 9.31 -20.98
CA HIS A 53 12.22 10.59 -20.78
C HIS A 53 11.45 11.10 -22.00
N ALA A 54 11.88 10.75 -23.22
CA ALA A 54 11.22 11.12 -24.45
C ALA A 54 9.98 10.24 -24.77
N LEU A 55 9.83 9.08 -24.11
CA LEU A 55 8.71 8.18 -24.37
C LEU A 55 7.38 8.79 -23.92
N THR A 56 6.47 8.94 -24.88
CA THR A 56 5.06 9.19 -24.57
C THR A 56 4.41 7.92 -24.00
N VAL A 57 3.31 8.06 -23.25
CA VAL A 57 2.56 6.92 -22.67
C VAL A 57 2.20 5.86 -23.72
N ARG A 58 1.81 6.28 -24.93
CA ARG A 58 1.45 5.38 -26.04
C ARG A 58 2.67 4.64 -26.60
N GLN A 59 3.83 5.29 -26.66
CA GLN A 59 5.08 4.66 -27.09
C GLN A 59 5.57 3.69 -26.01
N ALA A 60 5.59 4.10 -24.74
CA ALA A 60 5.96 3.24 -23.62
C ALA A 60 5.13 1.95 -23.55
N LEU A 61 3.82 2.02 -23.80
CA LEU A 61 2.95 0.83 -23.88
C LEU A 61 3.33 -0.13 -25.02
N LYS A 62 3.76 0.40 -26.17
CA LYS A 62 4.19 -0.41 -27.31
C LYS A 62 5.59 -0.98 -27.12
N SER A 63 6.46 -0.24 -26.44
CA SER A 63 7.85 -0.60 -26.19
C SER A 63 7.98 -1.65 -25.08
N TYR A 64 7.12 -1.62 -24.05
CA TYR A 64 7.18 -2.52 -22.89
C TYR A 64 5.84 -3.23 -22.57
N PRO A 65 5.24 -3.96 -23.53
CA PRO A 65 3.91 -4.55 -23.36
C PRO A 65 3.89 -5.64 -22.27
N TRP A 66 4.95 -6.44 -22.16
CA TRP A 66 5.04 -7.52 -21.19
C TRP A 66 5.31 -7.01 -19.77
N ALA A 67 6.07 -5.92 -19.62
CA ALA A 67 6.21 -5.26 -18.32
C ALA A 67 4.86 -4.82 -17.77
N VAL A 68 4.03 -4.21 -18.61
CA VAL A 68 2.67 -3.77 -18.24
C VAL A 68 1.80 -4.97 -17.92
N ALA A 69 1.79 -6.00 -18.78
CA ALA A 69 0.99 -7.21 -18.55
C ALA A 69 1.33 -7.87 -17.19
N TRP A 70 2.61 -8.09 -16.89
CA TRP A 70 3.02 -8.69 -15.63
C TRP A 70 2.73 -7.81 -14.41
N SER A 71 2.90 -6.49 -14.56
CA SER A 71 2.56 -5.53 -13.51
C SER A 71 1.07 -5.54 -13.17
N LEU A 72 0.20 -5.57 -14.19
CA LEU A 72 -1.24 -5.70 -14.00
C LEU A 72 -1.60 -7.03 -13.32
N VAL A 73 -1.03 -8.14 -13.80
CA VAL A 73 -1.31 -9.49 -13.28
C VAL A 73 -0.91 -9.62 -11.80
N VAL A 74 0.29 -9.16 -11.43
CA VAL A 74 0.73 -9.22 -10.03
C VAL A 74 -0.11 -8.30 -9.14
N SER A 75 -0.54 -7.14 -9.66
CA SER A 75 -1.43 -6.24 -8.93
C SER A 75 -2.83 -6.80 -8.69
N LEU A 76 -3.29 -7.80 -9.45
CA LEU A 76 -4.56 -8.50 -9.20
C LEU A 76 -4.58 -9.21 -7.84
N SER A 77 -3.41 -9.51 -7.24
CA SER A 77 -3.34 -10.06 -5.88
C SER A 77 -4.00 -9.16 -4.82
N ILE A 78 -4.02 -7.84 -5.06
CA ILE A 78 -4.63 -6.84 -4.17
C ILE A 78 -6.16 -6.91 -4.19
N ILE A 79 -6.77 -7.50 -5.22
CA ILE A 79 -8.21 -7.76 -5.25
C ILE A 79 -8.61 -8.62 -4.05
N MET A 80 -7.78 -9.59 -3.64
CA MET A 80 -8.07 -10.44 -2.48
C MET A 80 -8.07 -9.65 -1.17
N GLU A 81 -7.13 -8.72 -1.01
CA GLU A 81 -7.09 -7.83 0.17
C GLU A 81 -8.34 -6.93 0.23
N GLY A 82 -8.71 -6.31 -0.89
CA GLY A 82 -9.92 -5.50 -0.98
C GLY A 82 -11.21 -6.31 -0.74
N TYR A 83 -11.27 -7.53 -1.27
CA TYR A 83 -12.38 -8.45 -1.08
C TYR A 83 -12.59 -8.81 0.39
N ASP A 84 -11.54 -9.23 1.10
CA ASP A 84 -11.68 -9.66 2.48
C ASP A 84 -11.92 -8.48 3.45
N THR A 85 -11.31 -7.32 3.17
CA THR A 85 -11.51 -6.10 3.97
C THR A 85 -13.00 -5.70 4.05
N ILE A 86 -13.75 -5.75 2.94
CA ILE A 86 -15.19 -5.47 2.96
C ILE A 86 -16.00 -6.65 3.49
N LEU A 87 -15.51 -7.88 3.25
CA LEU A 87 -16.17 -9.11 3.67
C LEU A 87 -16.34 -9.12 5.18
N ILE A 88 -15.27 -8.91 5.94
CA ILE A 88 -15.29 -8.99 7.41
C ILE A 88 -16.15 -7.92 8.05
N GLY A 89 -16.00 -6.66 7.64
CA GLY A 89 -16.83 -5.57 8.15
C GLY A 89 -18.32 -5.79 7.89
N SER A 90 -18.66 -6.47 6.79
CA SER A 90 -20.04 -6.80 6.45
C SER A 90 -20.55 -8.06 7.16
N LEU A 91 -19.68 -9.07 7.36
CA LEU A 91 -20.05 -10.31 8.05
C LEU A 91 -20.58 -10.08 9.46
N TYR A 92 -20.16 -9.02 10.15
CA TYR A 92 -20.70 -8.63 11.46
C TYR A 92 -22.21 -8.41 11.45
N ALA A 93 -22.74 -7.93 10.32
CA ALA A 93 -24.15 -7.66 10.08
C ALA A 93 -24.87 -8.83 9.37
N TYR A 94 -24.17 -9.93 9.10
CA TYR A 94 -24.70 -11.01 8.26
C TYR A 94 -25.52 -12.00 9.11
N PRO A 95 -26.82 -12.21 8.84
CA PRO A 95 -27.72 -12.89 9.79
C PRO A 95 -27.34 -14.32 10.16
N THR A 96 -26.88 -15.14 9.20
CA THR A 96 -26.39 -16.51 9.47
C THR A 96 -25.08 -16.51 10.25
N TYR A 97 -24.18 -15.58 9.95
CA TYR A 97 -22.90 -15.45 10.63
C TYR A 97 -23.09 -14.96 12.09
N ALA A 98 -23.94 -13.94 12.30
CA ALA A 98 -24.26 -13.45 13.64
C ALA A 98 -24.95 -14.52 14.49
N ARG A 99 -25.89 -15.31 13.93
CA ARG A 99 -26.51 -16.45 14.63
C ARG A 99 -25.52 -17.55 15.03
N ARG A 100 -24.49 -17.77 14.22
CA ARG A 100 -23.52 -18.85 14.45
C ARG A 100 -22.43 -18.47 15.44
N PHE A 101 -21.92 -17.24 15.36
CA PHE A 101 -20.73 -16.78 16.09
C PHE A 101 -21.00 -15.65 17.09
N GLY A 102 -22.22 -15.12 17.11
CA GLY A 102 -22.65 -14.07 18.02
C GLY A 102 -23.40 -14.59 19.24
N GLU A 103 -23.58 -13.71 20.20
CA GLU A 103 -24.35 -13.93 21.42
C GLU A 103 -25.73 -13.26 21.26
N TYR A 104 -26.77 -13.82 21.88
CA TYR A 104 -28.11 -13.24 21.82
C TYR A 104 -28.17 -11.97 22.67
N GLU A 105 -28.55 -10.86 22.07
CA GLU A 105 -28.68 -9.58 22.76
C GLU A 105 -30.15 -9.24 23.01
N ASP A 106 -30.54 -9.20 24.28
CA ASP A 106 -31.93 -8.93 24.71
C ASP A 106 -32.40 -7.54 24.29
N ALA A 107 -31.50 -6.55 24.28
CA ALA A 107 -31.84 -5.17 23.94
C ALA A 107 -32.27 -4.98 22.47
N THR A 108 -31.68 -5.75 21.55
CA THR A 108 -31.98 -5.67 20.11
C THR A 108 -32.73 -6.89 19.57
N LYS A 109 -33.03 -7.88 20.43
CA LYS A 109 -33.69 -9.16 20.08
C LYS A 109 -33.03 -9.87 18.89
N THR A 110 -31.71 -9.72 18.75
CA THR A 110 -30.92 -10.20 17.61
C THR A 110 -29.59 -10.75 18.10
N TYR A 111 -28.97 -11.62 17.31
CA TYR A 111 -27.62 -12.10 17.61
C TYR A 111 -26.58 -11.05 17.19
N GLN A 112 -25.66 -10.73 18.10
CA GLN A 112 -24.60 -9.75 17.87
C GLN A 112 -23.26 -10.40 18.18
N ILE A 113 -22.28 -10.20 17.30
CA ILE A 113 -20.91 -10.64 17.58
C ILE A 113 -20.33 -9.72 18.65
N PRO A 114 -19.78 -10.24 19.75
CA PRO A 114 -19.19 -9.41 20.80
C PRO A 114 -18.15 -8.42 20.23
N ALA A 115 -18.15 -7.18 20.74
CA ALA A 115 -17.27 -6.11 20.24
C ALA A 115 -15.78 -6.48 20.30
N ARG A 116 -15.36 -7.27 21.30
CA ARG A 116 -13.99 -7.82 21.41
C ARG A 116 -13.59 -8.64 20.18
N TRP A 117 -14.51 -9.44 19.64
CA TRP A 117 -14.26 -10.31 18.50
C TRP A 117 -14.34 -9.54 17.18
N GLN A 118 -15.28 -8.61 17.05
CA GLN A 118 -15.30 -7.67 15.92
C GLN A 118 -14.01 -6.84 15.85
N SER A 119 -13.50 -6.39 17.00
CA SER A 119 -12.22 -5.69 17.08
C SER A 119 -11.06 -6.60 16.70
N ALA A 120 -11.01 -7.85 17.19
CA ALA A 120 -9.96 -8.80 16.85
C ALA A 120 -9.95 -9.15 15.35
N MET A 121 -11.12 -9.40 14.76
CA MET A 121 -11.27 -9.70 13.33
C MET A 121 -10.98 -8.48 12.44
N GLY A 122 -11.25 -7.25 12.91
CA GLY A 122 -10.99 -6.03 12.14
C GLY A 122 -9.55 -5.50 12.28
N SER A 123 -8.96 -5.54 13.47
CA SER A 123 -7.60 -5.05 13.73
C SER A 123 -6.52 -6.11 13.52
N GLY A 124 -6.87 -7.38 13.75
CA GLY A 124 -5.97 -8.53 13.64
C GLY A 124 -5.29 -8.67 12.28
N PRO A 125 -6.03 -8.62 11.15
CA PRO A 125 -5.41 -8.68 9.83
C PRO A 125 -4.45 -7.52 9.57
N GLN A 126 -4.70 -6.33 10.12
CA GLN A 126 -3.78 -5.19 9.95
C GLN A 126 -2.47 -5.41 10.70
N ALA A 127 -2.51 -5.99 11.90
CA ALA A 127 -1.31 -6.42 12.61
C ALA A 127 -0.54 -7.49 11.82
N GLY A 128 -1.26 -8.48 11.27
CA GLY A 128 -0.68 -9.48 10.37
C GLY A 128 -0.03 -8.84 9.12
N ALA A 129 -0.68 -7.85 8.51
CA ALA A 129 -0.19 -7.16 7.33
C ALA A 129 1.09 -6.35 7.59
N ILE A 130 1.25 -5.75 8.77
CA ILE A 130 2.52 -5.11 9.17
C ILE A 130 3.65 -6.14 9.20
N VAL A 131 3.43 -7.28 9.86
CA VAL A 131 4.41 -8.36 9.94
C VAL A 131 4.72 -8.92 8.54
N GLY A 132 3.69 -9.11 7.72
CA GLY A 132 3.81 -9.59 6.34
C GLY A 132 4.60 -8.63 5.45
N ALA A 133 4.37 -7.32 5.57
CA ALA A 133 5.10 -6.29 4.83
C ALA A 133 6.59 -6.25 5.21
N ILE A 134 6.90 -6.37 6.51
CA ILE A 134 8.28 -6.45 7.00
C ILE A 134 8.96 -7.72 6.48
N LEU A 135 8.29 -8.87 6.61
CA LEU A 135 8.78 -10.15 6.11
C LEU A 135 9.06 -10.08 4.60
N ASN A 136 8.15 -9.47 3.83
CA ASN A 136 8.32 -9.26 2.40
C ASN A 136 9.57 -8.43 2.08
N GLY A 137 9.83 -7.37 2.84
CA GLY A 137 11.05 -6.56 2.70
C GLY A 137 12.32 -7.39 2.82
N PHE A 138 12.39 -8.31 3.79
CA PHE A 138 13.53 -9.22 3.95
C PHE A 138 13.60 -10.27 2.83
N ILE A 139 12.46 -10.85 2.44
CA ILE A 139 12.43 -11.91 1.42
C ILE A 139 12.77 -11.36 0.05
N ILE A 140 12.20 -10.23 -0.38
CA ILE A 140 12.52 -9.61 -1.67
C ILE A 140 14.00 -9.27 -1.73
N GLN A 141 14.55 -8.66 -0.67
CA GLN A 141 15.97 -8.31 -0.66
C GLN A 141 16.88 -9.54 -0.73
N ARG A 142 16.48 -10.70 -0.18
CA ARG A 142 17.34 -11.89 -0.14
C ARG A 142 17.14 -12.84 -1.32
N PHE A 143 15.89 -13.07 -1.73
CA PHE A 143 15.47 -14.12 -2.64
C PHE A 143 14.79 -13.60 -3.92
N GLY A 144 14.29 -12.36 -3.94
CA GLY A 144 13.60 -11.76 -5.10
C GLY A 144 12.08 -11.73 -4.97
N TYR A 145 11.42 -11.18 -5.98
CA TYR A 145 9.97 -10.98 -6.03
C TYR A 145 9.21 -12.29 -6.24
N ARG A 146 9.73 -13.19 -7.07
CA ARG A 146 9.01 -14.42 -7.43
C ARG A 146 8.84 -15.37 -6.22
N PRO A 147 9.86 -15.66 -5.40
CA PRO A 147 9.69 -16.48 -4.19
C PRO A 147 8.80 -15.81 -3.14
N ALA A 148 8.90 -14.47 -3.01
CA ALA A 148 8.07 -13.71 -2.08
C ALA A 148 6.58 -13.81 -2.45
N PHE A 149 6.27 -13.67 -3.74
CA PHE A 149 4.91 -13.78 -4.25
C PHE A 149 4.37 -15.20 -4.07
N LEU A 150 5.18 -16.23 -4.37
CA LEU A 150 4.81 -17.63 -4.16
C LEU A 150 4.47 -17.92 -2.70
N LEU A 151 5.31 -17.44 -1.77
CA LEU A 151 5.05 -17.57 -0.34
C LEU A 151 3.71 -16.95 0.04
N GLY A 152 3.42 -15.73 -0.44
CA GLY A 152 2.14 -15.07 -0.22
C GLY A 152 0.96 -15.92 -0.70
N VAL A 153 1.04 -16.50 -1.90
CA VAL A 153 -0.03 -17.35 -2.47
C VAL A 153 -0.24 -18.63 -1.65
N VAL A 154 0.84 -19.29 -1.23
CA VAL A 154 0.78 -20.51 -0.39
C VAL A 154 0.19 -20.20 0.99
N LEU A 155 0.66 -19.13 1.64
CA LEU A 155 0.13 -18.69 2.94
C LEU A 155 -1.34 -18.32 2.85
N MET A 156 -1.75 -17.59 1.81
CA MET A 156 -3.16 -17.24 1.59
C MET A 156 -4.02 -18.50 1.44
N THR A 157 -3.55 -19.50 0.70
CA THR A 157 -4.27 -20.78 0.54
C THR A 157 -4.50 -21.46 1.89
N ALA A 158 -3.46 -21.56 2.71
CA ALA A 158 -3.50 -22.22 4.00
C ALA A 158 -4.37 -21.46 5.02
N PHE A 159 -4.27 -20.13 5.08
CA PHE A 159 -4.95 -19.34 6.09
C PHE A 159 -6.44 -19.17 5.81
N VAL A 160 -6.85 -19.11 4.54
CA VAL A 160 -8.29 -19.15 4.18
C VAL A 160 -8.94 -20.46 4.63
N MET A 161 -8.21 -21.60 4.69
CA MET A 161 -8.76 -22.85 5.25
C MET A 161 -9.17 -22.69 6.71
N VAL A 162 -8.43 -21.91 7.51
CA VAL A 162 -8.76 -21.68 8.91
C VAL A 162 -10.10 -20.95 9.03
N SER A 163 -10.32 -19.90 8.24
CA SER A 163 -11.59 -19.14 8.24
C SER A 163 -12.74 -19.95 7.62
N PHE A 164 -12.48 -20.79 6.62
CA PHE A 164 -13.52 -21.61 5.99
C PHE A 164 -14.02 -22.75 6.89
N PHE A 165 -13.10 -23.47 7.56
CA PHE A 165 -13.44 -24.58 8.45
C PHE A 165 -13.67 -24.15 9.91
N GLY A 166 -13.37 -22.90 10.26
CA GLY A 166 -13.50 -22.36 11.60
C GLY A 166 -14.96 -22.32 12.07
N MET A 167 -15.31 -23.17 13.03
CA MET A 167 -16.66 -23.25 13.60
C MET A 167 -16.83 -22.49 14.92
N SER A 168 -15.79 -21.79 15.36
CA SER A 168 -15.76 -20.97 16.57
C SER A 168 -15.31 -19.55 16.25
N VAL A 169 -15.75 -18.56 17.02
CA VAL A 169 -15.40 -17.14 16.82
C VAL A 169 -13.89 -16.89 17.00
N GLU A 170 -13.25 -17.66 17.88
CA GLU A 170 -11.81 -17.65 18.13
C GLU A 170 -11.03 -18.03 16.87
N LEU A 171 -11.38 -19.16 16.26
CA LEU A 171 -10.78 -19.64 15.00
C LEU A 171 -11.01 -18.66 13.84
N GLN A 172 -12.18 -18.02 13.78
CA GLN A 172 -12.43 -16.96 12.81
C GLN A 172 -11.47 -15.79 13.02
N ALA A 173 -11.28 -15.33 14.26
CA ALA A 173 -10.33 -14.26 14.56
C ALA A 173 -8.88 -14.64 14.24
N VAL A 174 -8.46 -15.87 14.58
CA VAL A 174 -7.12 -16.38 14.26
C VAL A 174 -6.91 -16.49 12.75
N GLY A 175 -7.89 -17.02 12.01
CA GLY A 175 -7.84 -17.10 10.55
C GLY A 175 -7.65 -15.73 9.92
N GLN A 176 -8.37 -14.72 10.42
CA GLN A 176 -8.24 -13.34 9.96
C GLN A 176 -6.88 -12.70 10.26
N ILE A 177 -6.35 -12.89 11.47
CA ILE A 177 -4.99 -12.43 11.82
C ILE A 177 -3.96 -13.05 10.87
N LEU A 178 -4.08 -14.36 10.61
CA LEU A 178 -3.17 -15.09 9.75
C LEU A 178 -3.28 -14.64 8.29
N CYS A 179 -4.50 -14.43 7.76
CA CYS A 179 -4.72 -13.88 6.42
C CYS A 179 -4.10 -12.48 6.23
N GLY A 180 -3.92 -11.72 7.32
CA GLY A 180 -3.18 -10.46 7.28
C GLY A 180 -1.74 -10.59 6.75
N LEU A 181 -1.03 -11.68 7.08
CA LEU A 181 0.37 -11.90 6.65
C LEU A 181 0.53 -11.87 5.11
N PRO A 182 -0.16 -12.71 4.32
CA PRO A 182 -0.08 -12.66 2.87
C PRO A 182 -0.58 -11.34 2.29
N TRP A 183 -1.56 -10.66 2.91
CA TRP A 183 -1.97 -9.33 2.45
C TRP A 183 -0.84 -8.32 2.54
N GLY A 184 -0.11 -8.28 3.66
CA GLY A 184 1.07 -7.43 3.80
C GLY A 184 2.11 -7.66 2.71
N ILE A 185 2.32 -8.93 2.32
CA ILE A 185 3.19 -9.32 1.22
C ILE A 185 2.65 -8.77 -0.12
N PHE A 186 1.39 -9.03 -0.46
CA PHE A 186 0.79 -8.59 -1.72
C PHE A 186 0.71 -7.06 -1.85
N ALA A 187 0.32 -6.37 -0.78
CA ALA A 187 0.19 -4.92 -0.69
C ALA A 187 1.52 -4.18 -0.89
N THR A 188 2.65 -4.86 -0.70
CA THR A 188 3.99 -4.30 -0.89
C THR A 188 4.65 -4.80 -2.17
N ILE A 189 4.41 -6.04 -2.60
CA ILE A 189 4.91 -6.58 -3.88
C ILE A 189 4.32 -5.82 -5.07
N GLY A 190 3.00 -5.64 -5.13
CA GLY A 190 2.33 -5.11 -6.33
C GLY A 190 2.93 -3.78 -6.82
N PRO A 191 2.91 -2.71 -6.01
CA PRO A 191 3.48 -1.42 -6.38
C PRO A 191 4.99 -1.46 -6.63
N ALA A 192 5.73 -2.22 -5.81
CA ALA A 192 7.19 -2.29 -5.92
C ALA A 192 7.62 -2.99 -7.21
N TYR A 193 7.02 -4.14 -7.51
CA TYR A 193 7.25 -4.90 -8.75
C TYR A 193 6.88 -4.06 -9.97
N ALA A 194 5.71 -3.40 -9.94
CA ALA A 194 5.29 -2.48 -11.00
C ALA A 194 6.28 -1.34 -11.25
N SER A 195 6.84 -0.75 -10.19
CA SER A 195 7.82 0.33 -10.30
C SER A 195 9.17 -0.12 -10.87
N GLU A 196 9.53 -1.38 -10.69
CA GLU A 196 10.80 -1.93 -11.16
C GLU A 196 10.72 -2.45 -12.62
N LEU A 197 9.56 -2.89 -13.11
CA LEU A 197 9.45 -3.38 -14.50
C LEU A 197 9.11 -2.29 -15.48
N CYS A 198 8.34 -1.28 -15.05
CA CYS A 198 7.71 -0.35 -15.97
C CYS A 198 8.49 0.97 -16.09
N PRO A 199 8.56 1.52 -17.31
CA PRO A 199 9.22 2.79 -17.56
C PRO A 199 8.53 3.95 -16.84
N LEU A 200 9.28 5.00 -16.55
CA LEU A 200 8.86 6.16 -15.77
C LEU A 200 7.45 6.71 -16.12
N PRO A 201 7.06 6.88 -17.40
CA PRO A 201 5.75 7.43 -17.75
C PRO A 201 4.56 6.56 -17.32
N LEU A 202 4.78 5.25 -17.13
CA LEU A 202 3.72 4.28 -16.80
C LEU A 202 3.56 4.05 -15.30
N ARG A 203 4.56 4.39 -14.47
CA ARG A 203 4.57 4.09 -13.03
C ARG A 203 3.39 4.72 -12.27
N VAL A 204 2.99 5.93 -12.66
CA VAL A 204 1.85 6.64 -12.04
C VAL A 204 0.54 5.91 -12.30
N TYR A 205 0.32 5.43 -13.53
CA TYR A 205 -0.89 4.70 -13.91
C TYR A 205 -0.98 3.32 -13.24
N LEU A 206 0.15 2.68 -12.97
CA LEU A 206 0.19 1.37 -12.31
C LEU A 206 -0.05 1.46 -10.80
N THR A 207 0.44 2.53 -10.17
CA THR A 207 0.10 2.82 -8.76
C THR A 207 -1.39 3.11 -8.62
N ALA A 208 -1.95 3.85 -9.58
CA ALA A 208 -3.38 4.07 -9.70
C ALA A 208 -4.16 2.75 -9.91
N TYR A 209 -3.64 1.83 -10.74
CA TYR A 209 -4.23 0.51 -10.98
C TYR A 209 -4.27 -0.37 -9.71
N THR A 210 -3.24 -0.29 -8.85
CA THR A 210 -3.21 -0.96 -7.54
C THR A 210 -4.42 -0.59 -6.70
N ASN A 211 -4.71 0.71 -6.57
CA ASN A 211 -5.88 1.19 -5.83
C ASN A 211 -7.20 0.75 -6.51
N MET A 212 -7.23 0.72 -7.84
CA MET A 212 -8.38 0.21 -8.60
C MET A 212 -8.61 -1.30 -8.37
N CYS A 213 -7.56 -2.11 -8.22
CA CYS A 213 -7.67 -3.53 -7.85
C CYS A 213 -8.28 -3.68 -6.46
N PHE A 214 -7.85 -2.86 -5.49
CA PHE A 214 -8.43 -2.85 -4.15
C PHE A 214 -9.94 -2.53 -4.18
N ALA A 215 -10.33 -1.46 -4.88
CA ALA A 215 -11.74 -1.08 -5.02
C ALA A 215 -12.56 -2.14 -5.80
N THR A 216 -11.97 -2.78 -6.82
CA THR A 216 -12.59 -3.92 -7.54
C THR A 216 -12.86 -5.08 -6.57
N GLY A 217 -11.89 -5.41 -5.71
CA GLY A 217 -12.04 -6.43 -4.68
C GLY A 217 -13.21 -6.14 -3.74
N GLN A 218 -13.30 -4.90 -3.24
CA GLN A 218 -14.41 -4.48 -2.40
C GLN A 218 -15.77 -4.61 -3.11
N LEU A 219 -15.83 -4.22 -4.39
CA LEU A 219 -17.07 -4.32 -5.17
C LEU A 219 -17.50 -5.78 -5.37
N ILE A 220 -16.55 -6.67 -5.69
CA ILE A 220 -16.83 -8.11 -5.82
C ILE A 220 -17.28 -8.70 -4.48
N GLY A 221 -16.62 -8.33 -3.37
CA GLY A 221 -16.98 -8.79 -2.03
C GLY A 221 -18.39 -8.38 -1.60
N ALA A 222 -18.74 -7.11 -1.80
CA ALA A 222 -20.07 -6.60 -1.54
C ALA A 222 -21.14 -7.30 -2.40
N GLY A 223 -20.82 -7.53 -3.69
CA GLY A 223 -21.71 -8.23 -4.63
C GLY A 223 -21.96 -9.68 -4.22
N VAL A 224 -20.92 -10.42 -3.86
CA VAL A 224 -21.02 -11.81 -3.40
C VAL A 224 -21.88 -11.90 -2.14
N LEU A 225 -21.61 -11.08 -1.12
CA LEU A 225 -22.39 -11.10 0.12
C LEU A 225 -23.87 -10.80 -0.13
N LYS A 226 -24.16 -9.82 -0.99
CA LYS A 226 -25.53 -9.50 -1.42
C LYS A 226 -26.19 -10.68 -2.13
N SER A 227 -25.46 -11.43 -2.96
CA SER A 227 -26.02 -12.57 -3.71
C SER A 227 -26.46 -13.73 -2.82
N PHE A 228 -25.83 -13.92 -1.66
CA PHE A 228 -26.13 -15.03 -0.75
C PHE A 228 -26.96 -14.63 0.47
N ILE A 229 -27.36 -13.35 0.63
CA ILE A 229 -27.97 -12.84 1.86
C ILE A 229 -29.28 -13.54 2.26
N GLU A 230 -30.03 -14.06 1.30
CA GLU A 230 -31.29 -14.78 1.52
C GLU A 230 -31.08 -16.24 1.97
N TRP A 231 -29.85 -16.75 1.89
CA TRP A 231 -29.56 -18.13 2.26
C TRP A 231 -29.53 -18.26 3.79
N ASP A 232 -30.31 -19.21 4.31
CA ASP A 232 -30.44 -19.45 5.75
C ASP A 232 -29.47 -20.50 6.31
N ASN A 233 -28.58 -21.04 5.47
CA ASN A 233 -27.64 -22.09 5.84
C ASN A 233 -26.21 -21.55 6.07
N ASP A 234 -25.33 -22.38 6.66
CA ASP A 234 -23.93 -22.02 6.88
C ASP A 234 -23.17 -21.71 5.58
N TRP A 235 -23.67 -22.15 4.43
CA TRP A 235 -23.07 -21.83 3.13
C TRP A 235 -23.15 -20.34 2.78
N ALA A 236 -24.13 -19.61 3.33
CA ALA A 236 -24.29 -18.19 3.08
C ALA A 236 -23.02 -17.37 3.44
N TRP A 237 -22.37 -17.70 4.56
CA TRP A 237 -21.12 -17.05 4.99
C TRP A 237 -19.85 -17.82 4.59
N ARG A 238 -19.93 -19.13 4.31
CA ARG A 238 -18.79 -19.93 3.85
C ARG A 238 -18.44 -19.76 2.37
N VAL A 239 -19.44 -19.61 1.50
CA VAL A 239 -19.20 -19.42 0.06
C VAL A 239 -18.33 -18.17 -0.20
N PRO A 240 -18.56 -17.01 0.44
CA PRO A 240 -17.66 -15.88 0.32
C PRO A 240 -16.19 -16.20 0.66
N PHE A 241 -15.92 -16.98 1.71
CA PHE A 241 -14.55 -17.44 2.00
C PHE A 241 -14.02 -18.42 0.93
N ALA A 242 -14.84 -19.38 0.49
CA ALA A 242 -14.44 -20.34 -0.54
C ALA A 242 -14.10 -19.67 -1.89
N LEU A 243 -14.81 -18.59 -2.25
CA LEU A 243 -14.55 -17.84 -3.47
C LEU A 243 -13.17 -17.18 -3.48
N GLN A 244 -12.53 -16.99 -2.33
CA GLN A 244 -11.14 -16.52 -2.27
C GLN A 244 -10.18 -17.54 -2.91
N TRP A 245 -10.45 -18.84 -2.79
CA TRP A 245 -9.65 -19.88 -3.42
C TRP A 245 -9.74 -19.88 -4.95
N LEU A 246 -10.79 -19.31 -5.54
CA LEU A 246 -10.89 -19.19 -7.00
C LEU A 246 -9.74 -18.35 -7.59
N TRP A 247 -9.26 -17.36 -6.84
CA TRP A 247 -8.19 -16.45 -7.29
C TRP A 247 -6.80 -17.08 -7.22
N ILE A 248 -6.62 -18.04 -6.31
CA ILE A 248 -5.31 -18.63 -6.00
C ILE A 248 -4.68 -19.36 -7.21
N PRO A 249 -5.38 -20.24 -7.95
CA PRO A 249 -4.81 -20.88 -9.13
C PRO A 249 -4.33 -19.89 -10.20
N PHE A 250 -5.06 -18.79 -10.38
CA PHE A 250 -4.69 -17.74 -11.33
C PHE A 250 -3.40 -17.03 -10.90
N LEU A 251 -3.29 -16.66 -9.62
CA LEU A 251 -2.08 -16.03 -9.09
C LEU A 251 -0.90 -17.01 -9.03
N PHE A 252 -1.15 -18.27 -8.74
CA PHE A 252 -0.13 -19.32 -8.75
C PHE A 252 0.44 -19.53 -10.16
N ALA A 253 -0.42 -19.59 -11.18
CA ALA A 253 0.00 -19.65 -12.57
C ALA A 253 0.84 -18.41 -12.96
N ALA A 254 0.39 -17.21 -12.56
CA ALA A 254 1.15 -15.99 -12.77
C ALA A 254 2.55 -16.05 -12.14
N CYS A 255 2.67 -16.62 -10.93
CA CYS A 255 3.95 -16.78 -10.23
C CYS A 255 4.94 -17.71 -10.97
N ILE A 256 4.45 -18.71 -11.71
CA ILE A 256 5.31 -19.63 -12.46
C ILE A 256 5.95 -18.92 -13.65
N PHE A 257 5.22 -18.02 -14.30
CA PHE A 257 5.65 -17.39 -15.55
C PHE A 257 6.23 -15.99 -15.38
N MET A 258 5.98 -15.32 -14.25
CA MET A 258 6.47 -13.97 -14.01
C MET A 258 8.02 -13.93 -14.05
N PRO A 259 8.61 -12.96 -14.77
CA PRO A 259 10.05 -12.72 -14.71
C PRO A 259 10.44 -12.17 -13.33
N GLU A 260 11.71 -12.35 -12.97
CA GLU A 260 12.27 -11.69 -11.78
C GLU A 260 12.59 -10.23 -12.11
N SER A 261 12.53 -9.33 -11.12
CA SER A 261 12.76 -7.92 -11.37
C SER A 261 14.20 -7.65 -11.88
N PRO A 262 14.36 -6.91 -12.99
CA PRO A 262 15.68 -6.46 -13.45
C PRO A 262 16.45 -5.66 -12.38
N TRP A 263 15.79 -4.78 -11.63
CA TRP A 263 16.44 -3.96 -10.59
C TRP A 263 16.90 -4.80 -9.41
N PHE A 264 16.17 -5.86 -9.07
CA PHE A 264 16.64 -6.83 -8.07
C PHE A 264 17.90 -7.54 -8.53
N LEU A 265 17.94 -8.00 -9.79
CA LEU A 265 19.09 -8.70 -10.36
C LEU A 265 20.33 -7.80 -10.43
N VAL A 266 20.18 -6.53 -10.84
CA VAL A 266 21.25 -5.52 -10.80
C VAL A 266 21.75 -5.29 -9.37
N ARG A 267 20.85 -5.14 -8.38
CA ARG A 267 21.24 -4.99 -6.97
C ARG A 267 22.01 -6.19 -6.41
N LYS A 268 21.81 -7.39 -6.98
CA LYS A 268 22.53 -8.62 -6.65
C LYS A 268 23.82 -8.83 -7.46
N GLY A 269 24.16 -7.93 -8.38
CA GLY A 269 25.31 -8.08 -9.27
C GLY A 269 25.14 -9.13 -10.37
N ARG A 270 23.91 -9.60 -10.62
CA ARG A 270 23.58 -10.63 -11.63
C ARG A 270 23.19 -9.97 -12.95
N TYR A 271 24.14 -9.28 -13.60
CA TYR A 271 23.86 -8.42 -14.75
C TYR A 271 23.36 -9.17 -15.99
N ASP A 272 23.92 -10.34 -16.30
CA ASP A 272 23.48 -11.16 -17.45
C ASP A 272 22.02 -11.64 -17.32
N GLU A 273 21.60 -11.92 -16.09
CA GLU A 273 20.21 -12.29 -15.82
C GLU A 273 19.29 -11.08 -15.86
N ALA A 274 19.77 -9.90 -15.43
CA ALA A 274 19.04 -8.65 -15.57
C ALA A 274 18.77 -8.36 -17.04
N GLU A 275 19.75 -8.51 -17.93
CA GLU A 275 19.58 -8.35 -19.38
C GLU A 275 18.54 -9.32 -19.93
N LYS A 276 18.61 -10.61 -19.57
CA LYS A 276 17.60 -11.61 -19.97
C LYS A 276 16.19 -11.26 -19.49
N SER A 277 16.06 -10.69 -18.30
CA SER A 277 14.78 -10.24 -17.77
C SER A 277 14.25 -9.04 -18.58
N VAL A 278 15.07 -8.02 -18.81
CA VAL A 278 14.73 -6.85 -19.65
C VAL A 278 14.29 -7.27 -21.06
N LEU A 279 15.01 -8.20 -21.69
CA LEU A 279 14.68 -8.72 -23.03
C LEU A 279 13.32 -9.45 -23.09
N ARG A 280 12.86 -10.04 -21.98
CA ARG A 280 11.52 -10.66 -21.89
C ARG A 280 10.41 -9.62 -21.73
N LEU A 281 10.73 -8.44 -21.19
CA LEU A 281 9.79 -7.37 -20.90
C LEU A 281 9.57 -6.43 -22.11
N MET A 282 10.61 -6.26 -22.93
CA MET A 282 10.62 -5.41 -24.11
C MET A 282 9.95 -6.04 -25.34
N ALA A 283 9.33 -5.20 -26.17
CA ALA A 283 8.92 -5.55 -27.51
C ALA A 283 10.13 -5.79 -28.42
N ALA A 284 9.96 -6.55 -29.50
CA ALA A 284 11.06 -6.98 -30.37
C ALA A 284 11.91 -5.82 -30.93
N HIS A 285 11.30 -4.68 -31.24
CA HIS A 285 11.98 -3.50 -31.80
C HIS A 285 12.83 -2.73 -30.78
N GLU A 286 12.58 -2.92 -29.48
CA GLU A 286 13.28 -2.22 -28.38
C GLU A 286 14.39 -3.06 -27.76
N LYS A 287 14.47 -4.36 -28.10
CA LYS A 287 15.49 -5.28 -27.56
C LYS A 287 16.93 -4.79 -27.71
N PRO A 288 17.34 -4.05 -28.77
CA PRO A 288 18.68 -3.48 -28.84
C PRO A 288 19.02 -2.53 -27.69
N GLN A 289 18.02 -1.89 -27.07
CA GLN A 289 18.18 -0.98 -25.93
C GLN A 289 18.33 -1.70 -24.58
N ALA A 290 18.23 -3.04 -24.54
CA ALA A 290 18.26 -3.79 -23.29
C ALA A 290 19.59 -3.64 -22.53
N LYS A 291 20.73 -3.68 -23.23
CA LYS A 291 22.06 -3.50 -22.63
C LYS A 291 22.27 -2.06 -22.11
N PRO A 292 22.05 -1.00 -22.92
CA PRO A 292 22.09 0.37 -22.42
C PRO A 292 21.21 0.60 -21.19
N LEU A 293 20.00 0.00 -21.17
CA LEU A 293 19.09 0.11 -20.03
C LEU A 293 19.66 -0.54 -18.76
N VAL A 294 20.26 -1.74 -18.86
CA VAL A 294 20.90 -2.40 -17.71
C VAL A 294 22.09 -1.58 -17.21
N ALA A 295 22.89 -0.99 -18.10
CA ALA A 295 23.99 -0.10 -17.71
C ALA A 295 23.47 1.14 -16.95
N LEU A 296 22.39 1.76 -17.43
CA LEU A 296 21.73 2.87 -16.73
C LEU A 296 21.25 2.45 -15.33
N MET A 297 20.69 1.24 -15.19
CA MET A 297 20.25 0.72 -13.91
C MET A 297 21.41 0.50 -12.93
N ILE A 298 22.58 0.04 -13.40
CA ILE A 298 23.79 -0.11 -12.59
C ILE A 298 24.24 1.27 -12.07
N HIS A 299 24.38 2.24 -12.97
CA HIS A 299 24.80 3.60 -12.62
C HIS A 299 23.84 4.28 -11.63
N THR A 300 22.54 4.14 -11.86
CA THR A 300 21.51 4.69 -10.98
C THR A 300 21.57 4.06 -9.59
N ASN A 301 21.70 2.73 -9.51
CA ASN A 301 21.79 2.01 -8.24
C ASN A 301 23.05 2.40 -7.44
N GLU A 302 24.19 2.66 -8.09
CA GLU A 302 25.39 3.17 -7.42
C GLU A 302 25.21 4.59 -6.91
N THR A 303 24.58 5.45 -7.71
CA THR A 303 24.27 6.83 -7.31
C THR A 303 23.31 6.86 -6.12
N GLU A 304 22.25 6.05 -6.16
CA GLU A 304 21.29 5.91 -5.06
C GLU A 304 21.98 5.40 -3.78
N LYS A 305 22.90 4.43 -3.88
CA LYS A 305 23.68 3.96 -2.73
C LYS A 305 24.51 5.10 -2.13
N ARG A 306 25.22 5.88 -2.95
CA ARG A 306 26.00 7.04 -2.49
C ARG A 306 25.14 8.12 -1.82
N ILE A 307 23.94 8.39 -2.35
CA ILE A 307 22.99 9.35 -1.76
C ILE A 307 22.41 8.83 -0.45
N ALA A 308 22.13 7.53 -0.37
CA ALA A 308 21.54 6.88 0.80
C ALA A 308 22.58 6.58 1.91
N GLU A 309 23.87 6.53 1.56
CA GLU A 309 24.97 6.34 2.52
C GLU A 309 24.93 7.42 3.62
N GLY A 310 25.01 6.97 4.87
CA GLY A 310 24.94 7.85 6.04
C GLY A 310 23.54 8.37 6.42
N THR A 311 22.48 7.98 5.70
CA THR A 311 21.11 8.43 6.02
C THR A 311 20.40 7.52 7.04
N SER A 312 19.83 8.13 8.07
CA SER A 312 19.16 7.47 9.20
C SER A 312 17.68 7.86 9.29
N TYR A 313 16.83 7.02 9.92
CA TYR A 313 15.45 7.42 10.24
C TYR A 313 15.39 8.66 11.14
N TRP A 314 16.42 8.89 11.95
CA TRP A 314 16.54 10.09 12.76
C TRP A 314 16.69 11.37 11.92
N ASP A 315 17.19 11.27 10.69
CA ASP A 315 17.29 12.42 9.80
C ASP A 315 15.92 12.97 9.39
N CYS A 316 14.89 12.12 9.33
CA CYS A 316 13.51 12.54 9.05
C CYS A 316 12.94 13.48 10.13
N PHE A 317 13.50 13.46 11.34
CA PHE A 317 13.07 14.29 12.48
C PHE A 317 13.97 15.51 12.71
N LYS A 318 15.01 15.70 11.89
CA LYS A 318 15.86 16.89 11.97
C LYS A 318 15.12 18.13 11.46
N PRO A 319 15.51 19.34 11.89
CA PRO A 319 14.82 20.58 11.52
C PRO A 319 14.63 20.83 10.01
N ALA A 320 15.50 20.27 9.17
CA ALA A 320 15.41 20.37 7.71
C ALA A 320 14.22 19.60 7.12
N ASP A 321 13.92 18.40 7.65
CA ASP A 321 12.94 17.48 7.08
C ASP A 321 11.73 17.24 7.98
N VAL A 322 11.76 17.66 9.25
CA VAL A 322 10.67 17.42 10.22
C VAL A 322 9.31 17.90 9.73
N ARG A 323 9.25 19.06 9.05
CA ARG A 323 8.03 19.60 8.46
C ARG A 323 7.50 18.70 7.34
N ARG A 324 8.40 18.15 6.51
CA ARG A 324 8.02 17.25 5.41
C ARG A 324 7.49 15.94 5.96
N THR A 325 8.16 15.39 6.98
CA THR A 325 7.76 14.18 7.68
C THR A 325 6.41 14.35 8.38
N GLU A 326 6.19 15.49 9.07
CA GLU A 326 4.89 15.83 9.66
C GLU A 326 3.78 15.84 8.59
N ILE A 327 3.98 16.57 7.48
CA ILE A 327 3.00 16.66 6.39
C ILE A 327 2.68 15.28 5.82
N ALA A 328 3.69 14.47 5.54
CA ALA A 328 3.51 13.12 5.03
C ALA A 328 2.70 12.25 6.01
N CYS A 329 3.08 12.24 7.30
CA CYS A 329 2.43 11.40 8.30
C CYS A 329 0.99 11.82 8.60
N VAL A 330 0.73 13.12 8.74
CA VAL A 330 -0.60 13.62 9.10
C VAL A 330 -1.55 13.58 7.89
N ALA A 331 -1.07 13.84 6.67
CA ALA A 331 -1.90 13.71 5.47
C ALA A 331 -2.39 12.26 5.28
N PHE A 332 -1.52 11.28 5.54
CA PHE A 332 -1.86 9.86 5.45
C PHE A 332 -2.77 9.40 6.59
N LEU A 333 -2.46 9.85 7.82
CA LEU A 333 -3.32 9.68 9.00
C LEU A 333 -4.74 10.23 8.78
N GLY A 334 -4.86 11.30 8.00
CA GLY A 334 -6.12 11.93 7.60
C GLY A 334 -7.16 10.99 7.00
N GLN A 335 -6.71 9.90 6.37
CA GLN A 335 -7.60 8.87 5.84
C GLN A 335 -8.36 8.09 6.93
N ILE A 336 -7.82 8.03 8.15
CA ILE A 336 -8.49 7.39 9.28
C ILE A 336 -9.31 8.43 10.05
N THR A 337 -8.74 9.61 10.31
CA THR A 337 -9.39 10.65 11.09
C THR A 337 -10.61 11.26 10.40
N CYS A 338 -10.76 11.08 9.08
CA CYS A 338 -11.96 11.47 8.36
C CYS A 338 -13.19 10.58 8.64
N GLY A 339 -13.04 9.47 9.39
CA GLY A 339 -14.14 8.55 9.74
C GLY A 339 -14.26 7.33 8.84
N ALA A 340 -13.20 6.91 8.16
CA ALA A 340 -13.26 5.76 7.25
C ALA A 340 -13.76 4.47 7.92
N GLN A 341 -13.33 4.17 9.14
CA GLN A 341 -13.77 2.93 9.82
C GLN A 341 -15.28 2.90 10.11
N PHE A 342 -15.88 4.07 10.32
CA PHE A 342 -17.34 4.19 10.45
C PHE A 342 -18.02 3.90 9.11
N ALA A 343 -17.59 4.55 8.03
CA ALA A 343 -18.27 4.49 6.75
C ALA A 343 -18.05 3.18 5.97
N TYR A 344 -16.92 2.49 6.17
CA TYR A 344 -16.68 1.18 5.56
C TYR A 344 -17.37 0.02 6.32
N SER A 345 -17.87 0.28 7.54
CA SER A 345 -18.75 -0.64 8.30
C SER A 345 -20.24 -0.38 8.04
N ALA A 346 -20.57 0.09 6.84
CA ALA A 346 -21.87 0.65 6.50
C ALA A 346 -23.03 -0.33 6.73
N THR A 347 -22.89 -1.60 6.33
CA THR A 347 -23.94 -2.63 6.49
C THR A 347 -24.34 -2.82 7.95
N TYR A 348 -23.35 -2.90 8.84
CA TYR A 348 -23.59 -2.98 10.28
C TYR A 348 -24.28 -1.72 10.79
N PHE A 349 -23.79 -0.54 10.42
CA PHE A 349 -24.42 0.73 10.80
C PHE A 349 -25.88 0.85 10.29
N PHE A 350 -26.15 0.48 9.03
CA PHE A 350 -27.48 0.53 8.42
C PHE A 350 -28.48 -0.35 9.15
N GLN A 351 -28.07 -1.56 9.54
CA GLN A 351 -28.89 -2.44 10.37
C GLN A 351 -29.08 -1.87 11.78
N GLN A 352 -28.03 -1.32 12.40
CA GLN A 352 -28.14 -0.69 13.72
C GLN A 352 -29.05 0.55 13.70
N ALA A 353 -29.15 1.23 12.56
CA ALA A 353 -30.09 2.32 12.29
C ALA A 353 -31.53 1.83 12.02
N GLY A 354 -31.75 0.52 11.87
CA GLY A 354 -33.06 -0.10 11.70
C GLY A 354 -33.48 -0.33 10.25
N LEU A 355 -32.54 -0.41 9.30
CA LEU A 355 -32.80 -0.98 7.98
C LEU A 355 -32.75 -2.51 8.04
N ASP A 356 -33.55 -3.16 7.20
CA ASP A 356 -33.49 -4.61 7.03
C ASP A 356 -32.16 -5.03 6.38
N SER A 357 -31.86 -6.33 6.47
CA SER A 357 -30.60 -6.87 5.95
C SER A 357 -30.47 -6.65 4.45
N GLU A 358 -31.48 -7.03 3.66
CA GLU A 358 -31.42 -6.95 2.20
C GLU A 358 -31.14 -5.51 1.71
N THR A 359 -31.90 -4.54 2.23
CA THR A 359 -31.69 -3.11 1.94
C THR A 359 -30.29 -2.64 2.34
N SER A 360 -29.79 -3.08 3.50
CA SER A 360 -28.45 -2.70 3.98
C SER A 360 -27.34 -3.20 3.04
N TYR A 361 -27.43 -4.44 2.54
CA TYR A 361 -26.47 -4.98 1.58
C TYR A 361 -26.63 -4.36 0.18
N ASN A 362 -27.86 -4.05 -0.26
CA ASN A 362 -28.10 -3.33 -1.51
C ASN A 362 -27.48 -1.92 -1.48
N LEU A 363 -27.64 -1.19 -0.38
CA LEU A 363 -27.01 0.13 -0.19
C LEU A 363 -25.49 0.04 -0.12
N ASN A 364 -24.94 -0.99 0.53
CA ASN A 364 -23.49 -1.20 0.58
C ASN A 364 -22.91 -1.52 -0.82
N LEU A 365 -23.59 -2.35 -1.61
CA LEU A 365 -23.20 -2.64 -2.99
C LEU A 365 -23.22 -1.36 -3.84
N GLY A 366 -24.31 -0.59 -3.78
CA GLY A 366 -24.43 0.68 -4.48
C GLY A 366 -23.38 1.72 -4.03
N GLY A 367 -23.11 1.81 -2.73
CA GLY A 367 -22.08 2.68 -2.17
C GLY A 367 -20.68 2.30 -2.63
N THR A 368 -20.35 1.01 -2.62
CA THR A 368 -19.05 0.50 -3.07
C THR A 368 -18.87 0.68 -4.57
N ALA A 369 -19.93 0.52 -5.37
CA ALA A 369 -19.91 0.83 -6.81
C ALA A 369 -19.66 2.32 -7.07
N MET A 370 -20.29 3.22 -6.29
CA MET A 370 -20.00 4.65 -6.35
C MET A 370 -18.57 4.99 -5.92
N ALA A 371 -18.04 4.32 -4.89
CA ALA A 371 -16.65 4.46 -4.46
C ALA A 371 -15.66 4.07 -5.57
N PHE A 372 -15.95 2.97 -6.27
CA PHE A 372 -15.19 2.52 -7.43
C PHE A 372 -15.18 3.57 -8.55
N CYS A 373 -16.35 4.07 -8.95
CA CYS A 373 -16.46 5.15 -9.95
C CYS A 373 -15.78 6.45 -9.48
N GLY A 374 -15.92 6.80 -8.20
CA GLY A 374 -15.29 7.97 -7.59
C GLY A 374 -13.76 7.88 -7.61
N THR A 375 -13.20 6.70 -7.40
CA THR A 375 -11.76 6.46 -7.50
C THR A 375 -11.23 6.75 -8.91
N ILE A 376 -11.94 6.30 -9.95
CA ILE A 376 -11.59 6.58 -11.35
C ILE A 376 -11.69 8.09 -11.63
N ALA A 377 -12.76 8.73 -11.18
CA ALA A 377 -12.97 10.16 -11.36
C ALA A 377 -11.91 11.01 -10.64
N SER A 378 -11.39 10.55 -9.50
CA SER A 378 -10.33 11.22 -8.74
C SER A 378 -9.07 11.45 -9.58
N TRP A 379 -8.71 10.54 -10.48
CA TRP A 379 -7.52 10.71 -11.33
C TRP A 379 -7.63 11.94 -12.23
N PHE A 380 -8.82 12.19 -12.77
CA PHE A 380 -9.10 13.38 -13.56
C PHE A 380 -9.14 14.62 -12.68
N LEU A 381 -9.72 14.54 -11.49
CA LEU A 381 -9.79 15.66 -10.55
C LEU A 381 -8.41 16.10 -10.06
N MET A 382 -7.53 15.18 -9.67
CA MET A 382 -6.17 15.51 -9.22
C MET A 382 -5.33 16.24 -10.28
N ARG A 383 -5.64 16.01 -11.57
CA ARG A 383 -5.02 16.75 -12.68
C ARG A 383 -5.54 18.19 -12.81
N HIS A 384 -6.76 18.50 -12.36
CA HIS A 384 -7.42 19.81 -12.58
C HIS A 384 -7.58 20.65 -11.32
N ILE A 385 -7.77 20.04 -10.16
CA ILE A 385 -7.93 20.68 -8.85
C ILE A 385 -6.69 20.32 -8.03
N GLY A 386 -5.86 21.31 -7.67
CA GLY A 386 -4.60 21.09 -6.92
C GLY A 386 -4.75 20.25 -5.65
N ARG A 387 -3.64 19.66 -5.17
CA ARG A 387 -3.65 18.66 -4.09
C ARG A 387 -4.23 19.23 -2.80
N ARG A 388 -3.81 20.45 -2.46
CA ARG A 388 -4.24 21.13 -1.22
C ARG A 388 -5.74 21.42 -1.24
N ASN A 389 -6.23 21.97 -2.34
CA ASN A 389 -7.65 22.34 -2.46
C ASN A 389 -8.56 21.11 -2.44
N LEU A 390 -8.15 20.05 -3.12
CA LEU A 390 -8.93 18.81 -3.19
C LEU A 390 -8.96 18.11 -1.82
N TYR A 391 -7.84 18.09 -1.08
CA TYR A 391 -7.79 17.55 0.29
C TYR A 391 -8.67 18.36 1.26
N LEU A 392 -8.57 19.70 1.23
CA LEU A 392 -9.36 20.58 2.10
C LEU A 392 -10.86 20.49 1.82
N ALA A 393 -11.25 20.53 0.55
CA ALA A 393 -12.66 20.40 0.16
C ALA A 393 -13.22 19.03 0.55
N GLY A 394 -12.46 17.96 0.29
CA GLY A 394 -12.81 16.60 0.68
C GLY A 394 -12.99 16.42 2.18
N MET A 395 -11.99 16.80 2.98
CA MET A 395 -12.04 16.70 4.44
C MET A 395 -13.17 17.55 5.04
N SER A 396 -13.40 18.75 4.51
CA SER A 396 -14.48 19.63 4.98
C SER A 396 -15.85 19.02 4.70
N ALA A 397 -16.08 18.54 3.47
CA ALA A 397 -17.34 17.88 3.10
C ALA A 397 -17.59 16.62 3.93
N MET A 398 -16.58 15.76 4.11
CA MET A 398 -16.68 14.57 4.97
C MET A 398 -16.99 14.92 6.43
N SER A 399 -16.35 15.96 6.98
CA SER A 399 -16.67 16.43 8.34
C SER A 399 -18.13 16.89 8.45
N MET A 400 -18.63 17.61 7.44
CA MET A 400 -20.02 18.06 7.40
C MET A 400 -20.99 16.88 7.33
N TRP A 401 -20.71 15.87 6.50
CA TRP A 401 -21.56 14.66 6.43
C TRP A 401 -21.59 13.91 7.77
N LEU A 402 -20.45 13.75 8.44
CA LEU A 402 -20.38 13.12 9.76
C LEU A 402 -21.14 13.90 10.84
N LEU A 403 -21.06 15.23 10.82
CA LEU A 403 -21.82 16.10 11.72
C LEU A 403 -23.32 15.91 11.52
N ILE A 404 -23.78 15.90 10.26
CA ILE A 404 -25.20 15.72 9.94
C ILE A 404 -25.67 14.31 10.34
N ILE A 405 -24.89 13.26 10.07
CA ILE A 405 -25.22 11.88 10.50
C ILE A 405 -25.34 11.79 12.02
N GLY A 406 -24.40 12.40 12.76
CA GLY A 406 -24.42 12.47 14.22
C GLY A 406 -25.63 13.23 14.77
N ALA A 407 -25.94 14.39 14.19
CA ALA A 407 -27.10 15.20 14.58
C ALA A 407 -28.42 14.48 14.30
N LEU A 408 -28.54 13.80 13.16
CA LEU A 408 -29.71 12.99 12.84
C LEU A 408 -29.91 11.84 13.82
N ALA A 409 -28.83 11.30 14.39
CA ALA A 409 -28.89 10.22 15.37
C ALA A 409 -29.48 10.64 16.73
N THR A 410 -29.72 11.94 16.98
CA THR A 410 -30.37 12.39 18.22
C THR A 410 -31.90 12.36 18.13
N ASN A 411 -32.47 12.27 16.92
CA ASN A 411 -33.93 12.21 16.71
C ASN A 411 -34.32 10.94 15.93
N THR A 412 -34.37 9.81 16.62
CA THR A 412 -34.60 8.48 16.03
C THR A 412 -36.08 8.12 15.83
N HIS A 413 -37.02 9.01 16.16
CA HIS A 413 -38.46 8.71 16.08
C HIS A 413 -39.00 8.71 14.64
N ASN A 414 -38.35 9.40 13.71
CA ASN A 414 -38.82 9.51 12.33
C ASN A 414 -38.16 8.43 11.44
N PRO A 415 -38.94 7.53 10.80
CA PRO A 415 -38.41 6.48 9.94
C PRO A 415 -37.68 6.99 8.68
N ALA A 416 -37.84 8.25 8.29
CA ALA A 416 -37.05 8.86 7.22
C ALA A 416 -35.58 9.07 7.62
N VAL A 417 -35.29 9.21 8.92
CA VAL A 417 -33.94 9.54 9.42
C VAL A 417 -32.94 8.44 9.10
N LYS A 418 -33.31 7.17 9.27
CA LYS A 418 -32.44 6.02 8.93
C LYS A 418 -32.05 6.00 7.45
N TRP A 419 -32.96 6.38 6.54
CA TRP A 419 -32.68 6.48 5.11
C TRP A 419 -31.72 7.62 4.80
N VAL A 420 -31.97 8.81 5.37
CA VAL A 420 -31.09 9.97 5.18
C VAL A 420 -29.68 9.68 5.71
N GLN A 421 -29.55 9.09 6.90
CA GLN A 421 -28.25 8.71 7.46
C GLN A 421 -27.51 7.72 6.55
N SER A 422 -28.22 6.76 5.97
CA SER A 422 -27.62 5.75 5.10
C SER A 422 -27.14 6.34 3.77
N ILE A 423 -27.95 7.20 3.15
CA ILE A 423 -27.58 7.92 1.92
C ILE A 423 -26.40 8.85 2.18
N LEU A 424 -26.37 9.57 3.31
CA LEU A 424 -25.24 10.43 3.66
C LEU A 424 -23.95 9.64 3.89
N CYS A 425 -24.03 8.44 4.47
CA CYS A 425 -22.87 7.55 4.59
C CYS A 425 -22.32 7.13 3.21
N VAL A 426 -23.21 6.89 2.25
CA VAL A 426 -22.84 6.57 0.88
C VAL A 426 -22.23 7.78 0.16
N ILE A 427 -22.79 8.98 0.34
CA ILE A 427 -22.22 10.24 -0.18
C ILE A 427 -20.85 10.52 0.44
N TRP A 428 -20.68 10.22 1.74
CA TRP A 428 -19.39 10.29 2.41
C TRP A 428 -18.37 9.37 1.72
N LEU A 429 -18.75 8.13 1.39
CA LEU A 429 -17.86 7.15 0.76
C LEU A 429 -17.42 7.59 -0.65
N LEU A 430 -18.35 8.16 -1.42
CA LEU A 430 -18.05 8.79 -2.71
C LEU A 430 -17.09 9.98 -2.55
N THR A 431 -17.34 10.86 -1.57
CA THR A 431 -16.49 12.03 -1.29
C THR A 431 -15.08 11.60 -0.92
N PHE A 432 -14.93 10.59 -0.06
CA PHE A 432 -13.64 10.02 0.33
C PHE A 432 -12.87 9.50 -0.88
N SER A 433 -13.53 8.71 -1.73
CA SER A 433 -12.93 8.08 -2.92
C SER A 433 -12.54 9.08 -4.00
N LEU A 434 -13.25 10.21 -4.10
CA LEU A 434 -12.92 11.30 -5.03
C LEU A 434 -11.73 12.14 -4.56
N THR A 435 -11.52 12.24 -3.24
CA THR A 435 -10.62 13.22 -2.63
C THR A 435 -9.52 12.57 -1.80
N VAL A 436 -9.75 12.39 -0.51
CA VAL A 436 -8.73 12.10 0.49
C VAL A 436 -8.12 10.71 0.34
N GLY A 437 -8.89 9.72 -0.14
CA GLY A 437 -8.37 8.37 -0.38
C GLY A 437 -7.16 8.40 -1.33
N PRO A 438 -7.33 8.80 -2.60
CA PRO A 438 -6.22 8.86 -3.55
C PRO A 438 -5.14 9.89 -3.20
N ILE A 439 -5.51 11.07 -2.71
CA ILE A 439 -4.56 12.13 -2.36
C ILE A 439 -3.67 11.74 -1.18
N GLY A 440 -4.21 10.96 -0.23
CA GLY A 440 -3.45 10.41 0.88
C GLY A 440 -2.19 9.72 0.38
N TRP A 441 -2.27 8.91 -0.68
CA TRP A 441 -1.11 8.22 -1.26
C TRP A 441 -0.15 9.14 -2.02
N ALA A 442 -0.65 10.22 -2.63
CA ALA A 442 0.16 11.13 -3.42
C ALA A 442 1.04 12.07 -2.56
N ILE A 443 0.48 12.65 -1.50
CA ILE A 443 1.18 13.68 -0.70
C ILE A 443 2.51 13.19 -0.09
N PRO A 444 2.59 12.02 0.59
CA PRO A 444 3.83 11.53 1.19
C PRO A 444 4.95 11.36 0.15
N ALA A 445 4.61 10.91 -1.06
CA ALA A 445 5.57 10.75 -2.13
C ALA A 445 6.09 12.11 -2.64
N GLU A 446 5.19 13.09 -2.83
CA GLU A 446 5.53 14.41 -3.38
C GLU A 446 6.30 15.30 -2.38
N VAL A 447 5.99 15.26 -1.09
CA VAL A 447 6.59 16.16 -0.07
C VAL A 447 7.95 15.67 0.44
N SER A 448 8.22 14.38 0.27
CA SER A 448 9.45 13.77 0.76
C SER A 448 10.70 14.23 0.00
N SER A 449 11.78 14.55 0.72
CA SER A 449 13.07 14.91 0.10
C SER A 449 13.64 13.70 -0.63
N THR A 450 14.33 13.94 -1.74
CA THR A 450 14.97 12.89 -2.56
C THR A 450 15.83 11.94 -1.71
N ARG A 451 16.64 12.49 -0.80
CA ARG A 451 17.53 11.74 0.10
C ARG A 451 16.80 10.87 1.14
N LEU A 452 15.66 11.32 1.67
CA LEU A 452 14.92 10.63 2.75
C LEU A 452 13.59 10.01 2.30
N ARG A 453 13.29 10.04 0.99
CA ARG A 453 11.99 9.65 0.40
C ARG A 453 11.44 8.35 0.93
N SER A 454 12.21 7.27 0.80
CA SER A 454 11.82 5.94 1.23
C SER A 454 11.50 5.90 2.73
N LYS A 455 12.36 6.52 3.56
CA LYS A 455 12.18 6.55 5.02
C LYS A 455 10.94 7.34 5.43
N THR A 456 10.71 8.51 4.82
CA THR A 456 9.55 9.36 5.10
C THR A 456 8.23 8.70 4.70
N VAL A 457 8.18 8.03 3.54
CA VAL A 457 6.97 7.29 3.12
C VAL A 457 6.69 6.12 4.06
N VAL A 458 7.71 5.40 4.53
CA VAL A 458 7.55 4.33 5.53
C VAL A 458 7.00 4.87 6.85
N LEU A 459 7.51 6.01 7.34
CA LEU A 459 6.99 6.65 8.55
C LEU A 459 5.52 7.06 8.38
N ALA A 460 5.16 7.64 7.23
CA ALA A 460 3.78 8.03 6.93
C ALA A 460 2.84 6.82 6.87
N ARG A 461 3.26 5.73 6.25
CA ARG A 461 2.47 4.49 6.21
C ARG A 461 2.30 3.87 7.60
N THR A 462 3.33 3.95 8.44
CA THR A 462 3.30 3.46 9.83
C THR A 462 2.30 4.27 10.68
N SER A 463 2.26 5.60 10.54
CA SER A 463 1.30 6.43 11.30
C SER A 463 -0.16 6.10 10.93
N TYR A 464 -0.43 5.83 9.66
CA TYR A 464 -1.74 5.34 9.20
C TYR A 464 -2.09 4.00 9.84
N TYR A 465 -1.19 3.00 9.80
CA TYR A 465 -1.49 1.68 10.36
C TYR A 465 -1.74 1.72 11.87
N LEU A 466 -0.95 2.51 12.62
CA LEU A 466 -1.16 2.68 14.05
C LEU A 466 -2.55 3.26 14.36
N ALA A 467 -2.94 4.32 13.64
CA ALA A 467 -4.26 4.91 13.79
C ALA A 467 -5.38 3.98 13.34
N GLN A 468 -5.15 3.20 12.28
CA GLN A 468 -6.11 2.22 11.79
C GLN A 468 -6.35 1.11 12.82
N ILE A 469 -5.30 0.59 13.47
CA ILE A 469 -5.44 -0.39 14.56
C ILE A 469 -6.30 0.19 15.69
N VAL A 470 -5.98 1.42 16.15
CA VAL A 470 -6.76 2.09 17.20
C VAL A 470 -8.23 2.28 16.77
N ALA A 471 -8.46 2.74 15.55
CA ALA A 471 -9.79 2.94 15.00
C ALA A 471 -10.58 1.62 14.89
N ASN A 472 -9.93 0.52 14.47
CA ASN A 472 -10.53 -0.81 14.37
C ASN A 472 -10.85 -1.43 15.75
N VAL A 473 -10.19 -0.96 16.81
CA VAL A 473 -10.55 -1.33 18.18
C VAL A 473 -11.73 -0.51 18.66
N ILE A 474 -11.71 0.81 18.48
CA ILE A 474 -12.71 1.71 19.05
C ILE A 474 -14.06 1.61 18.30
N GLN A 475 -14.04 1.51 16.97
CA GLN A 475 -15.22 1.59 16.12
C GLN A 475 -16.28 0.50 16.42
N PRO A 476 -15.91 -0.80 16.56
CA PRO A 476 -16.88 -1.83 16.94
C PRO A 476 -17.52 -1.58 18.29
N TYR A 477 -16.77 -1.13 19.30
CA TYR A 477 -17.32 -0.82 20.63
C TYR A 477 -18.31 0.35 20.59
N MET A 478 -18.05 1.36 19.75
CA MET A 478 -18.98 2.47 19.53
C MET A 478 -20.28 2.02 18.87
N MET A 479 -20.21 1.09 17.91
CA MET A 479 -21.38 0.69 17.11
C MET A 479 -22.21 -0.44 17.74
N ASN A 480 -21.57 -1.32 18.52
CA ASN A 480 -22.17 -2.53 19.03
C ASN A 480 -23.23 -2.25 20.12
N PRO A 481 -24.45 -2.83 20.01
CA PRO A 481 -25.50 -2.67 21.02
C PRO A 481 -25.14 -3.14 22.42
N SER A 482 -24.34 -4.19 22.54
CA SER A 482 -23.89 -4.80 23.81
C SER A 482 -22.79 -4.00 24.51
N ALA A 483 -22.29 -2.93 23.88
CA ALA A 483 -21.22 -2.09 24.39
C ALA A 483 -21.66 -0.63 24.53
N CYS A 484 -21.04 0.31 23.81
CA CYS A 484 -21.38 1.73 23.95
C CYS A 484 -22.69 2.10 23.25
N ASN A 485 -23.10 1.36 22.22
CA ASN A 485 -24.35 1.57 21.47
C ASN A 485 -24.56 3.02 20.99
N TRP A 486 -23.50 3.68 20.52
CA TRP A 486 -23.56 5.06 20.03
C TRP A 486 -24.25 5.16 18.67
N LYS A 487 -24.31 4.07 17.89
CA LYS A 487 -24.93 4.02 16.56
C LYS A 487 -24.47 5.20 15.70
N GLY A 488 -25.39 6.01 15.18
CA GLY A 488 -25.08 7.20 14.39
C GLY A 488 -24.38 8.33 15.16
N LYS A 489 -24.45 8.37 16.50
CA LYS A 489 -23.73 9.37 17.32
C LYS A 489 -22.21 9.21 17.22
N THR A 490 -21.74 8.05 16.76
CA THR A 490 -20.33 7.82 16.35
C THR A 490 -19.85 8.87 15.34
N GLY A 491 -20.75 9.44 14.54
CA GLY A 491 -20.45 10.55 13.63
C GLY A 491 -19.87 11.78 14.34
N PHE A 492 -20.29 12.11 15.56
CA PHE A 492 -19.73 13.24 16.31
C PHE A 492 -18.27 13.03 16.73
N PHE A 493 -17.92 11.79 17.10
CA PHE A 493 -16.55 11.44 17.44
C PHE A 493 -15.62 11.63 16.25
N TRP A 494 -15.96 11.05 15.10
CA TRP A 494 -15.16 11.21 13.88
C TRP A 494 -15.20 12.62 13.31
N PHE A 495 -16.31 13.34 13.46
CA PHE A 495 -16.40 14.75 13.09
C PHE A 495 -15.34 15.60 13.81
N ALA A 496 -15.13 15.39 15.11
CA ALA A 496 -14.12 16.13 15.87
C ALA A 496 -12.70 15.92 15.28
N PHE A 497 -12.32 14.68 15.00
CA PHE A 497 -11.03 14.36 14.39
C PHE A 497 -10.90 14.83 12.94
N ALA A 498 -11.97 14.73 12.15
CA ALA A 498 -12.02 15.24 10.79
C ALA A 498 -11.85 16.78 10.79
N CYS A 499 -12.51 17.49 11.71
CA CYS A 499 -12.41 18.94 11.86
C CYS A 499 -10.99 19.36 12.26
N LEU A 500 -10.36 18.66 13.22
CA LEU A 500 -8.95 18.90 13.56
C LEU A 500 -8.03 18.71 12.35
N SER A 501 -8.31 17.71 11.52
CA SER A 501 -7.54 17.45 10.30
C SER A 501 -7.76 18.52 9.22
N VAL A 502 -8.97 19.11 9.12
CA VAL A 502 -9.25 20.28 8.26
C VAL A 502 -8.46 21.49 8.74
N VAL A 503 -8.49 21.78 10.05
CA VAL A 503 -7.74 22.90 10.64
C VAL A 503 -6.24 22.73 10.37
N TRP A 504 -5.71 21.54 10.62
CA TRP A 504 -4.31 21.22 10.32
C TRP A 504 -4.00 21.41 8.83
N ALA A 505 -4.79 20.83 7.93
CA ALA A 505 -4.56 20.93 6.49
C ALA A 505 -4.63 22.39 6.01
N PHE A 506 -5.45 23.22 6.63
CA PHE A 506 -5.58 24.62 6.24
C PHE A 506 -4.29 25.41 6.49
N PHE A 507 -3.63 25.16 7.62
CA PHE A 507 -2.40 25.85 8.03
C PHE A 507 -1.11 25.18 7.54
N ARG A 508 -1.04 23.84 7.54
CA ARG A 508 0.20 23.08 7.36
C ARG A 508 0.35 22.41 5.99
N LEU A 509 -0.72 22.13 5.25
CA LEU A 509 -0.64 21.44 3.96
C LEU A 509 -0.29 22.44 2.82
N PRO A 510 0.87 22.29 2.14
CA PRO A 510 1.23 23.11 0.99
C PRO A 510 0.59 22.59 -0.31
N GLU A 511 0.61 23.42 -1.35
CA GLU A 511 0.25 22.98 -2.71
C GLU A 511 1.49 22.47 -3.44
N THR A 512 1.48 21.20 -3.84
CA THR A 512 2.59 20.50 -4.52
C THR A 512 2.39 20.38 -6.03
N ARG A 513 1.25 20.81 -6.55
CA ARG A 513 0.91 20.63 -7.96
C ARG A 513 1.90 21.30 -8.91
N GLY A 514 2.35 20.52 -9.88
CA GLY A 514 3.10 21.01 -11.04
C GLY A 514 4.53 21.44 -10.69
N ARG A 515 5.05 20.97 -9.55
CA ARG A 515 6.41 21.25 -9.10
C ARG A 515 7.30 20.04 -9.28
N SER A 516 8.56 20.29 -9.61
CA SER A 516 9.58 19.23 -9.61
C SER A 516 9.99 18.90 -8.16
N TYR A 517 10.62 17.73 -7.97
CA TYR A 517 11.15 17.38 -6.65
C TYR A 517 12.23 18.35 -6.18
N GLU A 518 13.06 18.85 -7.10
CA GLU A 518 14.12 19.82 -6.80
C GLU A 518 13.54 21.19 -6.43
N GLU A 519 12.51 21.66 -7.14
CA GLU A 519 11.80 22.90 -6.78
C GLU A 519 11.19 22.81 -5.39
N LEU A 520 10.50 21.70 -5.09
CA LEU A 520 9.95 21.46 -3.76
C LEU A 520 11.07 21.42 -2.71
N ASP A 521 12.22 20.81 -3.04
CA ASP A 521 13.35 20.74 -2.14
C ASP A 521 13.84 22.15 -1.73
N LEU A 522 14.05 23.02 -2.72
CA LEU A 522 14.46 24.41 -2.51
C LEU A 522 13.40 25.22 -1.75
N MET A 523 12.10 24.97 -1.99
CA MET A 523 11.01 25.67 -1.30
C MET A 523 10.89 25.28 0.17
N PHE A 524 11.13 24.01 0.50
CA PHE A 524 11.16 23.54 1.89
C PHE A 524 12.42 24.03 2.61
N GLU A 525 13.57 24.07 1.94
CA GLU A 525 14.81 24.67 2.47
C GLU A 525 14.67 26.17 2.74
N ALA A 526 14.01 26.90 1.85
CA ALA A 526 13.66 28.31 2.03
C ALA A 526 12.60 28.55 3.13
N LYS A 527 12.10 27.48 3.78
CA LYS A 527 11.12 27.52 4.88
C LYS A 527 9.85 28.32 4.56
N LEU A 528 9.43 28.34 3.30
CA LEU A 528 8.31 29.17 2.85
C LEU A 528 7.01 28.83 3.61
N PRO A 529 6.17 29.81 3.95
CA PRO A 529 4.82 29.58 4.44
C PRO A 529 4.01 28.77 3.42
N THR A 530 3.19 27.85 3.91
CA THR A 530 2.39 26.89 3.10
C THR A 530 1.55 27.56 2.01
N ARG A 531 1.05 28.78 2.27
CA ARG A 531 0.22 29.55 1.32
C ARG A 531 1.03 30.14 0.16
N MET A 532 2.32 30.40 0.35
CA MET A 532 3.20 30.95 -0.69
C MET A 532 3.65 29.91 -1.71
N PHE A 533 3.46 28.60 -1.42
CA PHE A 533 3.83 27.53 -2.35
C PHE A 533 3.13 27.64 -3.71
N LYS A 534 1.93 28.20 -3.75
CA LYS A 534 1.17 28.37 -4.99
C LYS A 534 1.76 29.46 -5.90
N THR A 535 2.30 30.54 -5.34
CA THR A 535 2.70 31.75 -6.07
C THR A 535 4.21 31.91 -6.24
N TYR A 536 5.01 31.15 -5.49
CA TYR A 536 6.46 31.24 -5.53
C TYR A 536 7.03 30.58 -6.80
N HIS A 537 7.88 31.29 -7.53
CA HIS A 537 8.59 30.74 -8.68
C HIS A 537 10.01 30.37 -8.26
N VAL A 538 10.41 29.13 -8.51
CA VAL A 538 11.77 28.64 -8.29
C VAL A 538 12.31 28.24 -9.64
N ASP A 539 13.48 28.76 -10.00
CA ASP A 539 14.23 28.29 -11.14
C ASP A 539 15.28 27.32 -10.60
N ALA A 540 15.05 26.01 -10.78
CA ALA A 540 15.92 24.96 -10.23
C ALA A 540 17.30 24.90 -10.93
N TYR A 541 17.44 25.58 -12.07
CA TYR A 541 18.63 25.56 -12.93
C TYR A 541 19.37 26.92 -13.01
N ASP A 542 18.89 27.94 -12.29
CA ASP A 542 19.59 29.22 -12.23
C ASP A 542 20.75 29.10 -11.23
N ASN A 543 21.96 28.89 -11.76
CA ASN A 543 23.21 28.68 -11.01
C ASN A 543 23.70 29.91 -10.21
N ASN A 544 22.88 30.95 -10.03
CA ASN A 544 23.24 32.12 -9.26
C ASN A 544 22.98 31.90 -7.75
N GLN A 545 23.96 31.33 -7.07
CA GLN A 545 24.01 31.20 -5.60
C GLN A 545 24.08 32.54 -4.84
N GLU A 546 24.08 33.71 -5.51
CA GLU A 546 24.38 35.00 -4.86
C GLU A 546 23.18 35.90 -4.49
N THR A 547 21.93 35.57 -4.84
CA THR A 547 20.77 36.48 -4.57
C THR A 547 19.82 36.01 -3.48
N ARG A 548 20.22 35.08 -2.60
CA ARG A 548 19.31 34.46 -1.60
C ARG A 548 19.22 35.12 -0.22
N VAL A 549 19.73 36.34 -0.06
CA VAL A 549 19.44 37.16 1.13
C VAL A 549 19.09 38.54 0.62
N ASP A 550 17.80 38.78 0.36
CA ASP A 550 17.14 40.08 0.49
C ASP A 550 15.77 40.03 -0.17
N LYS A 551 14.78 39.60 0.61
CA LYS A 551 13.39 40.07 0.62
C LYS A 551 12.62 39.17 1.59
N VAL A 552 12.81 39.49 2.88
CA VAL A 552 11.91 39.09 3.97
C VAL A 552 10.61 39.88 3.84
#